data_AF-A0A938VCI5-F1
#
_entry.id   AF-A0A938VCI5-F1
#
_cell.length_a   1.000
_cell.length_b   1.000
_cell.length_c   1.000
_cell.angle_alpha   90.00
_cell.angle_beta   90.00
_cell.angle_gamma   90.00
#
_symmetry.space_group_name_H-M   'P 1'
#
loop_
_entity.id
_entity.type
_entity.pdbx_description
1 polymer ?
#
loop_
_entity_poly.entity_id
_entity_poly.type
_entity_poly.pdbx_seq_one_letter_code
_entity_poly.pdbx_strand_id
1 'polypeptide(L)'
;MATHATTRTTSPPAGPSRARDTLETLKAARDDLHGTSVPFRAVSDDTVALLTTPNSAAVRAALAARDGALLRGWAEAMPVELAEVVVDLLQELEDDETVVLAELLGDELTAGVVTELWPSEAADILERLNPADAADVLEEMAPDDAADVVEELPASDAADVLGAMVAEEATELRGLLAYPSNSAGGIMTPQFAAIRPDLTIDEAIVEIRRVVDEVETVNYVYVTEADGRLLGVLALRDLLLGRYGQSVRAVMNANLVRLHAMDDQEEVARIFRDQRYLALPVVDDQDRLVGIVTADDVRDVIEEEAGEDIEMLGGSQPLTEPYLNSPVLTIFRRRIVWLALLLVAQAYTASVLSHFSGELQAVVALGFFIPMLIGTGGNVGSQTVTTLVRSMGLDDVHWNDLLRVLWKEFRVALLLGAVLAVAMFARAEMLGVTPNVALVVGLSACFIVIWAGLVAAFLPLALRRIGIDPAVVSAPLITTLVDGTGLILYFELARRILSLG
;
A
#
# COMPACT_ATOMS: atom_id res chain seq x y z
N MET A 1 -74.31 21.14 -38.89
CA MET A 1 -74.76 21.31 -37.49
C MET A 1 -73.58 20.93 -36.59
N ALA A 2 -73.33 21.71 -35.54
CA ALA A 2 -72.26 21.57 -34.54
C ALA A 2 -72.24 20.16 -33.90
N THR A 3 -71.16 19.65 -33.28
CA THR A 3 -70.54 20.11 -32.01
C THR A 3 -69.22 19.37 -31.66
N HIS A 4 -68.50 19.95 -30.68
CA HIS A 4 -67.15 19.75 -30.11
C HIS A 4 -66.65 18.38 -29.56
N ALA A 5 -65.28 18.30 -29.52
CA ALA A 5 -64.35 17.71 -28.52
C ALA A 5 -64.33 16.18 -28.29
N THR A 6 -63.23 15.48 -27.96
CA THR A 6 -62.03 15.80 -27.17
C THR A 6 -60.87 14.82 -27.51
N THR A 7 -59.62 15.28 -27.40
CA THR A 7 -58.37 14.53 -27.58
C THR A 7 -58.00 13.69 -26.34
N ARG A 8 -57.52 12.45 -26.55
CA ARG A 8 -56.65 11.69 -25.62
C ARG A 8 -55.62 10.93 -26.45
N THR A 9 -54.34 11.26 -26.29
CA THR A 9 -53.19 10.48 -26.78
C THR A 9 -52.43 9.93 -25.58
N THR A 10 -52.33 8.62 -25.49
CA THR A 10 -51.52 7.87 -24.53
C THR A 10 -50.10 7.69 -25.07
N SER A 11 -49.09 8.02 -24.27
CA SER A 11 -47.67 7.71 -24.56
C SER A 11 -47.30 6.31 -24.01
N PRO A 12 -46.41 5.54 -24.67
CA PRO A 12 -45.92 4.24 -24.19
C PRO A 12 -44.73 4.40 -23.21
N PRO A 13 -44.37 3.35 -22.44
CA PRO A 13 -43.32 3.42 -21.42
C PRO A 13 -41.91 3.43 -22.02
N ALA A 14 -40.98 4.15 -21.39
CA ALA A 14 -39.58 4.26 -21.78
C ALA A 14 -38.75 3.11 -21.21
N GLY A 15 -37.98 2.42 -22.06
CA GLY A 15 -37.03 1.37 -21.69
C GLY A 15 -35.57 1.76 -22.00
N PRO A 16 -34.60 0.89 -21.66
CA PRO A 16 -33.15 1.17 -21.55
C PRO A 16 -32.41 1.37 -22.90
N SER A 17 -33.11 1.54 -24.02
CA SER A 17 -32.45 1.63 -25.34
C SER A 17 -31.83 3.00 -25.62
N ARG A 18 -32.12 4.04 -24.82
CA ARG A 18 -31.62 5.40 -25.08
C ARG A 18 -30.18 5.64 -24.61
N ALA A 19 -29.73 5.00 -23.53
CA ALA A 19 -28.38 5.22 -22.99
C ALA A 19 -27.29 4.59 -23.86
N ARG A 20 -27.57 3.41 -24.44
CA ARG A 20 -26.66 2.72 -25.38
C ARG A 20 -26.44 3.51 -26.68
N ASP A 21 -27.51 4.10 -27.22
CA ASP A 21 -27.44 4.97 -28.39
C ASP A 21 -26.57 6.22 -28.11
N THR A 22 -26.64 6.79 -26.90
CA THR A 22 -25.81 7.95 -26.52
C THR A 22 -24.33 7.59 -26.43
N LEU A 23 -24.01 6.42 -25.89
CA LEU A 23 -22.63 5.96 -25.66
C LEU A 23 -21.91 5.54 -26.96
N GLU A 24 -22.62 4.92 -27.91
CA GLU A 24 -22.10 4.69 -29.26
C GLU A 24 -21.89 6.01 -30.03
N THR A 25 -22.76 7.00 -29.82
CA THR A 25 -22.60 8.33 -30.42
C THR A 25 -21.39 9.06 -29.84
N LEU A 26 -21.09 8.88 -28.54
CA LEU A 26 -19.91 9.46 -27.87
C LEU A 26 -18.60 8.80 -28.30
N LYS A 27 -18.57 7.48 -28.51
CA LYS A 27 -17.40 6.77 -29.06
C LYS A 27 -17.14 7.15 -30.51
N ALA A 28 -18.19 7.28 -31.33
CA ALA A 28 -18.08 7.76 -32.71
C ALA A 28 -17.56 9.21 -32.80
N ALA A 29 -17.93 10.08 -31.86
CA ALA A 29 -17.46 11.46 -31.79
C ALA A 29 -15.96 11.57 -31.42
N ARG A 30 -15.43 10.61 -30.66
CA ARG A 30 -14.01 10.55 -30.29
C ARG A 30 -13.12 10.12 -31.46
N ASP A 31 -13.58 9.17 -32.28
CA ASP A 31 -12.77 8.60 -33.36
C ASP A 31 -12.73 9.48 -34.63
N ASP A 32 -13.70 10.38 -34.82
CA ASP A 32 -13.79 11.30 -35.97
C ASP A 32 -13.02 12.63 -35.80
N LEU A 33 -12.24 12.80 -34.72
CA LEU A 33 -11.41 13.99 -34.46
C LEU A 33 -10.26 14.19 -35.46
N HIS A 34 -10.05 13.26 -36.39
CA HIS A 34 -9.14 13.41 -37.52
C HIS A 34 -9.87 13.80 -38.81
N GLY A 35 -10.45 15.01 -38.80
CA GLY A 35 -10.59 15.84 -39.97
C GLY A 35 -11.84 15.61 -40.81
N THR A 36 -12.92 16.31 -40.52
CA THR A 36 -13.66 17.15 -41.48
C THR A 36 -14.72 17.98 -40.76
N SER A 37 -14.88 19.24 -41.18
CA SER A 37 -15.78 20.22 -40.59
C SER A 37 -17.26 19.91 -40.90
N VAL A 38 -18.00 19.43 -39.90
CA VAL A 38 -19.46 19.35 -39.90
C VAL A 38 -19.98 20.25 -38.75
N PRO A 39 -21.03 21.07 -38.95
CA PRO A 39 -21.46 22.03 -37.95
C PRO A 39 -22.05 21.30 -36.74
N PHE A 40 -21.44 21.55 -35.57
CA PHE A 40 -21.81 21.00 -34.28
C PHE A 40 -23.26 21.36 -33.94
N ARG A 41 -24.09 20.34 -33.69
CA ARG A 41 -25.40 20.53 -33.05
C ARG A 41 -25.08 20.96 -31.61
N ALA A 42 -25.60 22.10 -31.17
CA ALA A 42 -25.34 22.64 -29.83
C ALA A 42 -25.51 21.52 -28.78
N VAL A 43 -24.39 21.11 -28.21
CA VAL A 43 -24.34 20.24 -27.04
C VAL A 43 -24.99 21.03 -25.90
N SER A 44 -25.94 20.43 -25.19
CA SER A 44 -26.62 21.11 -24.08
C SER A 44 -25.61 21.47 -23.00
N ASP A 45 -25.84 22.56 -22.26
CA ASP A 45 -24.94 22.99 -21.18
C ASP A 45 -24.69 21.86 -20.15
N ASP A 46 -25.69 20.99 -19.93
CA ASP A 46 -25.57 19.79 -19.08
C ASP A 46 -24.47 18.81 -19.54
N THR A 47 -24.25 18.69 -20.84
CA THR A 47 -23.23 17.78 -21.41
C THR A 47 -21.83 18.42 -21.37
N VAL A 48 -21.74 19.75 -21.28
CA VAL A 48 -20.46 20.46 -21.09
C VAL A 48 -20.04 20.42 -19.60
N ALA A 49 -21.00 20.46 -18.68
CA ALA A 49 -20.74 20.31 -17.23
C ALA A 49 -20.25 18.90 -16.85
N LEU A 50 -20.75 17.86 -17.51
CA LEU A 50 -20.24 16.48 -17.37
C LEU A 50 -18.81 16.29 -17.92
N LEU A 51 -18.31 17.22 -18.75
CA LEU A 51 -16.95 17.21 -19.28
C LEU A 51 -15.99 18.10 -18.47
N THR A 52 -16.49 18.80 -17.44
CA THR A 52 -15.63 19.50 -16.49
C THR A 52 -15.29 18.58 -15.34
N THR A 53 -14.00 18.37 -15.10
CA THR A 53 -13.48 17.65 -13.93
C THR A 53 -14.09 18.23 -12.65
N PRO A 54 -14.54 17.39 -11.71
CA PRO A 54 -15.00 17.86 -10.41
C PRO A 54 -13.91 18.72 -9.77
N ASN A 55 -14.33 19.77 -9.08
CA ASN A 55 -13.47 20.59 -8.24
C ASN A 55 -14.28 21.10 -7.05
N SER A 56 -13.60 21.52 -5.98
CA SER A 56 -14.24 21.84 -4.70
C SER A 56 -15.35 22.89 -4.84
N ALA A 57 -15.15 23.90 -5.70
CA ALA A 57 -16.16 24.94 -5.94
C ALA A 57 -17.38 24.41 -6.72
N ALA A 58 -17.17 23.53 -7.68
CA ALA A 58 -18.22 22.95 -8.50
C ALA A 58 -19.07 21.93 -7.71
N VAL A 59 -18.42 21.08 -6.89
CA VAL A 59 -19.11 20.14 -5.99
C VAL A 59 -19.95 20.90 -4.95
N ARG A 60 -19.40 21.95 -4.32
CA ARG A 60 -20.18 22.82 -3.42
C ARG A 60 -21.37 23.50 -4.11
N ALA A 61 -21.18 23.97 -5.33
CA ALA A 61 -22.28 24.58 -6.10
C ALA A 61 -23.37 23.55 -6.41
N ALA A 62 -23.00 22.31 -6.76
CA ALA A 62 -23.93 21.22 -6.99
C ALA A 62 -24.69 20.84 -5.71
N LEU A 63 -23.99 20.74 -4.57
CA LEU A 63 -24.61 20.50 -3.26
C LEU A 63 -25.60 21.60 -2.87
N ALA A 64 -25.20 22.87 -2.99
CA ALA A 64 -26.07 24.01 -2.69
C ALA A 64 -27.29 24.07 -3.61
N ALA A 65 -27.14 23.66 -4.87
CA ALA A 65 -28.25 23.54 -5.83
C ALA A 65 -29.07 22.25 -5.69
N ARG A 66 -28.62 21.29 -4.86
CA ARG A 66 -29.13 19.91 -4.78
C ARG A 66 -29.19 19.23 -6.16
N ASP A 67 -28.17 19.46 -6.98
CA ASP A 67 -28.05 18.89 -8.32
C ASP A 67 -27.46 17.47 -8.28
N GLY A 68 -28.28 16.51 -7.85
CA GLY A 68 -27.88 15.10 -7.82
C GLY A 68 -27.62 14.52 -9.21
N ALA A 69 -28.11 15.13 -10.30
CA ALA A 69 -27.83 14.61 -11.64
C ALA A 69 -26.36 14.86 -12.03
N LEU A 70 -25.83 16.03 -11.70
CA LEU A 70 -24.42 16.35 -11.95
C LEU A 70 -23.49 15.51 -11.06
N LEU A 71 -23.80 15.40 -9.76
CA LEU A 71 -22.98 14.62 -8.81
C LEU A 71 -22.91 13.15 -9.19
N ARG A 72 -24.06 12.52 -9.50
CA ARG A 72 -24.08 11.12 -9.96
C ARG A 72 -23.35 10.94 -11.29
N GLY A 73 -23.49 11.90 -12.20
CA GLY A 73 -22.77 11.87 -13.48
C GLY A 73 -21.24 11.94 -13.30
N TRP A 74 -20.74 12.64 -12.28
CA TRP A 74 -19.32 12.60 -11.92
C TRP A 74 -18.94 11.29 -11.24
N ALA A 75 -19.72 10.79 -10.27
CA ALA A 75 -19.44 9.53 -9.61
C ALA A 75 -19.35 8.35 -10.59
N GLU A 76 -20.25 8.29 -11.58
CA GLU A 76 -20.24 7.22 -12.60
C GLU A 76 -19.06 7.33 -13.59
N ALA A 77 -18.63 8.55 -13.93
CA ALA A 77 -17.67 8.78 -15.01
C ALA A 77 -16.23 8.98 -14.50
N MET A 78 -16.08 9.50 -13.28
CA MET A 78 -14.85 10.02 -12.68
C MET A 78 -14.89 9.81 -11.15
N PRO A 79 -15.05 8.55 -10.66
CA PRO A 79 -15.16 8.26 -9.23
C PRO A 79 -13.91 8.71 -8.46
N VAL A 80 -12.72 8.38 -8.97
CA VAL A 80 -11.43 8.78 -8.38
C VAL A 80 -11.32 10.30 -8.22
N GLU A 81 -11.57 11.06 -9.29
CA GLU A 81 -11.45 12.53 -9.22
C GLU A 81 -12.52 13.16 -8.32
N LEU A 82 -13.71 12.56 -8.22
CA LEU A 82 -14.72 13.01 -7.27
C LEU A 82 -14.28 12.71 -5.84
N ALA A 83 -13.74 11.53 -5.58
CA ALA A 83 -13.26 11.08 -4.28
C ALA A 83 -12.16 12.03 -3.74
N GLU A 84 -11.15 12.35 -4.55
CA GLU A 84 -10.11 13.34 -4.21
C GLU A 84 -10.72 14.70 -3.80
N VAL A 85 -11.71 15.18 -4.54
CA VAL A 85 -12.38 16.45 -4.25
C VAL A 85 -13.24 16.38 -2.99
N VAL A 86 -13.87 15.23 -2.74
CA VAL A 86 -14.66 15.00 -1.53
C VAL A 86 -13.74 15.05 -0.31
N VAL A 87 -12.58 14.39 -0.33
CA VAL A 87 -11.58 14.44 0.76
C VAL A 87 -11.14 15.87 1.06
N ASP A 88 -10.76 16.63 0.01
CA ASP A 88 -10.38 18.03 0.15
C ASP A 88 -11.49 18.87 0.81
N LEU A 89 -12.75 18.50 0.56
CA LEU A 89 -13.93 19.14 1.12
C LEU A 89 -14.31 18.63 2.50
N LEU A 90 -13.91 17.43 2.95
CA LEU A 90 -14.35 16.85 4.22
C LEU A 90 -14.01 17.72 5.44
N GLN A 91 -12.89 18.45 5.38
CA GLN A 91 -12.49 19.39 6.44
C GLN A 91 -13.35 20.65 6.48
N GLU A 92 -14.04 20.95 5.38
CA GLU A 92 -14.81 22.17 5.22
C GLU A 92 -16.33 21.95 5.09
N LEU A 93 -16.78 20.71 4.89
CA LEU A 93 -18.19 20.32 4.84
C LEU A 93 -18.69 20.10 6.27
N GLU A 94 -19.88 20.65 6.56
CA GLU A 94 -20.60 20.31 7.78
C GLU A 94 -21.16 18.87 7.69
N ASP A 95 -21.42 18.22 8.84
CA ASP A 95 -21.97 16.85 8.89
C ASP A 95 -23.26 16.74 8.06
N ASP A 96 -24.16 17.73 8.19
CA ASP A 96 -25.40 17.83 7.42
C ASP A 96 -25.16 17.90 5.89
N GLU A 97 -24.07 18.55 5.45
CA GLU A 97 -23.73 18.61 4.02
C GLU A 97 -23.18 17.28 3.51
N THR A 98 -22.49 16.52 4.36
CA THR A 98 -21.97 15.18 4.06
C THR A 98 -23.12 14.19 3.88
N VAL A 99 -24.11 14.24 4.77
CA VAL A 99 -25.34 13.44 4.65
C VAL A 99 -26.08 13.78 3.36
N VAL A 100 -26.25 15.07 3.03
CA VAL A 100 -26.90 15.49 1.79
C VAL A 100 -26.13 15.04 0.55
N LEU A 101 -24.79 15.00 0.60
CA LEU A 101 -23.98 14.47 -0.50
C LEU A 101 -24.29 12.99 -0.73
N ALA A 102 -24.23 12.16 0.32
CA ALA A 102 -24.55 10.74 0.24
C ALA A 102 -25.99 10.50 -0.26
N GLU A 103 -26.98 11.23 0.27
CA GLU A 103 -28.37 11.16 -0.20
C GLU A 103 -28.53 11.49 -1.70
N LEU A 104 -27.74 12.44 -2.22
CA LEU A 104 -27.82 12.85 -3.62
C LEU A 104 -27.13 11.86 -4.56
N LEU A 105 -26.05 11.23 -4.11
CA LEU A 105 -25.36 10.18 -4.85
C LEU A 105 -26.18 8.88 -4.84
N GLY A 106 -26.77 8.52 -3.71
CA GLY A 106 -27.33 7.20 -3.45
C GLY A 106 -26.25 6.22 -3.00
N ASP A 107 -26.67 5.08 -2.48
CA ASP A 107 -25.79 4.16 -1.73
C ASP A 107 -24.71 3.56 -2.63
N GLU A 108 -25.09 2.99 -3.78
CA GLU A 108 -24.17 2.42 -4.80
C GLU A 108 -23.08 3.38 -5.27
N LEU A 109 -23.44 4.65 -5.55
CA LEU A 109 -22.46 5.65 -6.00
C LEU A 109 -21.65 6.24 -4.85
N THR A 110 -22.19 6.22 -3.63
CA THR A 110 -21.43 6.60 -2.43
C THR A 110 -20.38 5.54 -2.15
N ALA A 111 -20.75 4.25 -2.19
CA ALA A 111 -19.84 3.10 -2.08
C ALA A 111 -18.68 3.23 -3.06
N GLY A 112 -18.98 3.41 -4.35
CA GLY A 112 -17.94 3.58 -5.38
C GLY A 112 -17.05 4.82 -5.21
N VAL A 113 -17.49 5.86 -4.51
CA VAL A 113 -16.64 7.03 -4.19
C VAL A 113 -15.78 6.75 -2.97
N VAL A 114 -16.32 6.12 -1.91
CA VAL A 114 -15.57 5.85 -0.69
C VAL A 114 -14.56 4.71 -0.84
N THR A 115 -14.79 3.74 -1.74
CA THR A 115 -13.80 2.70 -2.11
C THR A 115 -12.50 3.30 -2.66
N GLU A 116 -12.57 4.46 -3.33
CA GLU A 116 -11.39 5.13 -3.89
C GLU A 116 -10.62 5.97 -2.85
N LEU A 117 -11.07 5.99 -1.60
CA LEU A 117 -10.47 6.74 -0.50
C LEU A 117 -9.59 5.85 0.38
N TRP A 118 -8.75 6.48 1.19
CA TRP A 118 -8.12 5.74 2.28
C TRP A 118 -9.20 5.23 3.25
N PRO A 119 -9.07 4.01 3.82
CA PRO A 119 -10.08 3.46 4.72
C PRO A 119 -10.45 4.39 5.89
N SER A 120 -9.47 5.14 6.42
CA SER A 120 -9.71 6.14 7.46
C SER A 120 -10.56 7.33 7.00
N GLU A 121 -10.40 7.77 5.75
CA GLU A 121 -11.17 8.88 5.16
C GLU A 121 -12.60 8.43 4.82
N ALA A 122 -12.75 7.19 4.35
CA ALA A 122 -14.05 6.57 4.17
C ALA A 122 -14.79 6.42 5.51
N ALA A 123 -14.10 5.98 6.56
CA ALA A 123 -14.65 5.87 7.92
C ALA A 123 -15.11 7.23 8.45
N ASP A 124 -14.35 8.31 8.23
CA ASP A 124 -14.73 9.68 8.60
C ASP A 124 -16.04 10.14 7.92
N ILE A 125 -16.30 9.69 6.68
CA ILE A 125 -17.55 9.95 5.97
C ILE A 125 -18.70 9.17 6.61
N LEU A 126 -18.49 7.86 6.83
CA LEU A 126 -19.51 6.98 7.38
C LEU A 126 -19.89 7.33 8.83
N GLU A 127 -18.95 7.81 9.65
CA GLU A 127 -19.22 8.29 11.02
C GLU A 127 -20.23 9.44 11.05
N ARG A 128 -20.27 10.26 9.99
CA ARG A 128 -21.21 11.40 9.87
C ARG A 128 -22.60 10.97 9.39
N LEU A 129 -22.73 9.77 8.82
CA LEU A 129 -24.00 9.22 8.40
C LEU A 129 -24.73 8.60 9.60
N ASN A 130 -26.04 8.40 9.45
CA ASN A 130 -26.75 7.60 10.43
C ASN A 130 -26.37 6.11 10.23
N PRO A 131 -26.42 5.25 11.28
CA PRO A 131 -25.94 3.87 11.15
C PRO A 131 -26.66 3.01 10.11
N ALA A 132 -27.90 3.35 9.74
CA ALA A 132 -28.63 2.64 8.69
C ALA A 132 -28.14 3.04 7.30
N ASP A 133 -27.98 4.34 7.05
CA ASP A 133 -27.43 4.83 5.77
C ASP A 133 -25.97 4.35 5.58
N ALA A 134 -25.16 4.34 6.64
CA ALA A 134 -23.81 3.80 6.60
C ALA A 134 -23.79 2.30 6.31
N ALA A 135 -24.75 1.55 6.86
CA ALA A 135 -24.92 0.13 6.55
C ALA A 135 -25.29 -0.07 5.08
N ASP A 136 -26.28 0.68 4.57
CA ASP A 136 -26.72 0.60 3.17
C ASP A 136 -25.55 0.90 2.20
N VAL A 137 -24.66 1.85 2.54
CA VAL A 137 -23.44 2.12 1.74
C VAL A 137 -22.44 0.95 1.80
N LEU A 138 -22.16 0.40 2.98
CA LEU A 138 -21.24 -0.73 3.14
C LEU A 138 -21.74 -2.01 2.45
N GLU A 139 -23.06 -2.21 2.38
CA GLU A 139 -23.68 -3.35 1.69
C GLU A 139 -23.48 -3.29 0.16
N GLU A 140 -23.28 -2.10 -0.40
CA GLU A 140 -22.99 -1.89 -1.82
C GLU A 140 -21.48 -1.94 -2.14
N MET A 141 -20.61 -2.09 -1.12
CA MET A 141 -19.16 -2.23 -1.28
C MET A 141 -18.74 -3.70 -1.43
N ALA A 142 -17.54 -3.93 -1.99
CA ALA A 142 -16.92 -5.25 -1.91
C ALA A 142 -16.66 -5.61 -0.42
N PRO A 143 -16.87 -6.87 0.03
CA PRO A 143 -16.80 -7.20 1.45
C PRO A 143 -15.43 -6.97 2.10
N ASP A 144 -14.36 -7.11 1.35
CA ASP A 144 -12.99 -6.80 1.73
C ASP A 144 -12.78 -5.30 1.92
N ASP A 145 -13.17 -4.46 0.95
CA ASP A 145 -13.12 -3.00 1.10
C ASP A 145 -13.96 -2.53 2.30
N ALA A 146 -15.16 -3.10 2.47
CA ALA A 146 -16.03 -2.79 3.59
C ALA A 146 -15.41 -3.20 4.94
N ALA A 147 -14.62 -4.28 4.98
CA ALA A 147 -13.94 -4.71 6.21
C ALA A 147 -12.89 -3.70 6.62
N ASP A 148 -12.10 -3.22 5.68
CA ASP A 148 -11.05 -2.22 5.93
C ASP A 148 -11.63 -0.92 6.47
N VAL A 149 -12.74 -0.43 5.89
CA VAL A 149 -13.42 0.77 6.39
C VAL A 149 -13.99 0.56 7.79
N VAL A 150 -14.58 -0.61 8.07
CA VAL A 150 -15.14 -0.91 9.40
C VAL A 150 -14.05 -1.05 10.47
N GLU A 151 -12.84 -1.49 10.12
CA GLU A 151 -11.71 -1.57 11.05
C GLU A 151 -11.28 -0.19 11.57
N GLU A 152 -11.40 0.85 10.73
CA GLU A 152 -11.05 2.24 11.08
C GLU A 152 -12.15 2.96 11.89
N LEU A 153 -13.38 2.44 11.90
CA LEU A 153 -14.48 3.03 12.67
C LEU A 153 -14.25 2.87 14.19
N PRO A 154 -14.73 3.83 15.01
CA PRO A 154 -14.80 3.64 16.45
C PRO A 154 -15.62 2.38 16.79
N ALA A 155 -15.14 1.60 17.77
CA ALA A 155 -15.75 0.29 18.09
C ALA A 155 -17.25 0.34 18.47
N SER A 156 -17.76 1.47 18.94
CA SER A 156 -19.21 1.66 19.15
C SER A 156 -19.96 1.75 17.83
N ASP A 157 -19.41 2.50 16.88
CA ASP A 157 -20.06 2.89 15.65
C ASP A 157 -20.02 1.72 14.66
N ALA A 158 -18.87 1.02 14.58
CA ALA A 158 -18.75 -0.26 13.90
C ALA A 158 -19.81 -1.28 14.38
N ALA A 159 -20.07 -1.37 15.69
CA ALA A 159 -21.06 -2.28 16.24
C ALA A 159 -22.51 -1.87 15.89
N ASP A 160 -22.80 -0.58 15.86
CA ASP A 160 -24.12 -0.04 15.50
C ASP A 160 -24.40 -0.23 14.00
N VAL A 161 -23.42 0.04 13.14
CA VAL A 161 -23.51 -0.16 11.68
C VAL A 161 -23.67 -1.64 11.34
N LEU A 162 -22.80 -2.52 11.85
CA LEU A 162 -22.93 -3.98 11.68
C LEU A 162 -24.24 -4.55 12.26
N GLY A 163 -24.90 -3.82 13.17
CA GLY A 163 -26.19 -4.18 13.73
C GLY A 163 -27.38 -3.72 12.88
N ALA A 164 -27.18 -2.71 12.03
CA ALA A 164 -28.17 -2.20 11.07
C ALA A 164 -28.15 -2.98 9.74
N MET A 165 -27.01 -3.57 9.39
CA MET A 165 -26.83 -4.36 8.17
C MET A 165 -27.72 -5.61 8.09
N VAL A 166 -27.96 -6.08 6.86
CA VAL A 166 -28.55 -7.38 6.54
C VAL A 166 -27.72 -8.50 7.19
N ALA A 167 -28.42 -9.44 7.84
CA ALA A 167 -27.77 -10.44 8.68
C ALA A 167 -26.76 -11.36 7.94
N GLU A 168 -26.95 -11.56 6.64
CA GLU A 168 -26.07 -12.38 5.80
C GLU A 168 -24.75 -11.66 5.53
N GLU A 169 -24.79 -10.45 4.96
CA GLU A 169 -23.62 -9.58 4.70
C GLU A 169 -22.89 -9.23 6.00
N ALA A 170 -23.62 -8.92 7.07
CA ALA A 170 -23.02 -8.65 8.37
C ALA A 170 -22.33 -9.89 8.98
N THR A 171 -22.71 -11.11 8.59
CA THR A 171 -22.03 -12.34 9.03
C THR A 171 -20.76 -12.56 8.22
N GLU A 172 -20.82 -12.30 6.92
CA GLU A 172 -19.68 -12.36 6.01
C GLU A 172 -18.59 -11.37 6.42
N LEU A 173 -18.96 -10.11 6.64
CA LEU A 173 -18.05 -9.04 7.05
C LEU A 173 -17.39 -9.31 8.41
N ARG A 174 -18.15 -9.81 9.38
CA ARG A 174 -17.59 -10.27 10.68
C ARG A 174 -16.63 -11.45 10.52
N GLY A 175 -16.79 -12.26 9.48
CA GLY A 175 -15.87 -13.34 9.15
C GLY A 175 -14.50 -12.81 8.69
N LEU A 176 -14.49 -11.74 7.90
CA LEU A 176 -13.28 -11.05 7.44
C LEU A 176 -12.56 -10.34 8.58
N LEU A 177 -13.30 -9.54 9.37
CA LEU A 177 -12.78 -8.82 10.56
C LEU A 177 -12.18 -9.75 11.66
N ALA A 178 -12.33 -11.07 11.52
CA ALA A 178 -11.71 -12.04 12.43
C ALA A 178 -10.24 -12.36 12.05
N TYR A 179 -9.83 -12.06 10.82
CA TYR A 179 -8.45 -12.20 10.36
C TYR A 179 -7.66 -10.91 10.62
N PRO A 180 -6.33 -11.00 10.78
CA PRO A 180 -5.48 -9.81 10.77
C PRO A 180 -5.58 -9.10 9.42
N SER A 181 -5.68 -7.77 9.41
CA SER A 181 -5.72 -6.93 8.20
C SER A 181 -4.54 -7.21 7.27
N ASN A 182 -3.33 -7.34 7.84
CA ASN A 182 -2.10 -7.63 7.08
C ASN A 182 -1.90 -9.11 6.70
N SER A 183 -2.97 -9.90 6.61
CA SER A 183 -2.91 -11.32 6.24
C SER A 183 -3.70 -11.62 4.98
N ALA A 184 -3.44 -12.75 4.35
CA ALA A 184 -4.21 -13.24 3.21
C ALA A 184 -5.72 -13.34 3.50
N GLY A 185 -6.12 -13.53 4.76
CA GLY A 185 -7.52 -13.53 5.18
C GLY A 185 -8.10 -12.13 5.41
N GLY A 186 -7.26 -11.13 5.64
CA GLY A 186 -7.65 -9.72 5.72
C GLY A 186 -7.90 -9.13 4.33
N ILE A 187 -7.00 -9.41 3.38
CA ILE A 187 -7.08 -8.92 1.99
C ILE A 187 -7.84 -9.84 1.02
N MET A 188 -8.69 -10.76 1.54
CA MET A 188 -9.47 -11.66 0.68
C MET A 188 -10.92 -11.24 0.60
N THR A 189 -11.52 -11.50 -0.56
CA THR A 189 -12.96 -11.48 -0.72
C THR A 189 -13.55 -12.91 -0.62
N PRO A 190 -14.66 -13.09 0.10
CA PRO A 190 -15.43 -14.34 0.16
C PRO A 190 -16.28 -14.57 -1.10
N GLN A 191 -16.39 -13.59 -1.99
CA GLN A 191 -17.21 -13.63 -3.20
C GLN A 191 -16.51 -14.35 -4.35
N PHE A 192 -16.41 -15.68 -4.29
CA PHE A 192 -15.74 -16.50 -5.31
C PHE A 192 -16.63 -17.52 -6.00
N ALA A 193 -16.34 -17.80 -7.28
CA ALA A 193 -17.04 -18.83 -8.04
C ALA A 193 -16.55 -20.24 -7.65
N ALA A 194 -17.44 -21.06 -7.08
CA ALA A 194 -17.17 -22.46 -6.74
C ALA A 194 -18.18 -23.44 -7.36
N ILE A 195 -17.70 -24.59 -7.85
CA ILE A 195 -18.52 -25.65 -8.46
C ILE A 195 -18.17 -27.05 -7.95
N ARG A 196 -19.10 -27.97 -8.15
CA ARG A 196 -18.94 -29.38 -7.77
C ARG A 196 -18.13 -30.16 -8.81
N PRO A 197 -17.28 -31.11 -8.40
CA PRO A 197 -16.45 -31.90 -9.32
C PRO A 197 -17.26 -32.87 -10.21
N ASP A 198 -18.45 -33.27 -9.76
CA ASP A 198 -19.33 -34.21 -10.46
C ASP A 198 -20.14 -33.59 -11.60
N LEU A 199 -20.18 -32.26 -11.70
CA LEU A 199 -20.84 -31.57 -12.81
C LEU A 199 -20.13 -31.83 -14.13
N THR A 200 -20.92 -31.78 -15.21
CA THR A 200 -20.42 -31.63 -16.56
C THR A 200 -20.07 -30.17 -16.86
N ILE A 201 -19.25 -29.92 -17.88
CA ILE A 201 -18.88 -28.56 -18.31
C ILE A 201 -20.12 -27.70 -18.60
N ASP A 202 -21.12 -28.26 -19.26
CA ASP A 202 -22.34 -27.54 -19.61
C ASP A 202 -23.20 -27.18 -18.39
N GLU A 203 -23.29 -28.07 -17.41
CA GLU A 203 -23.94 -27.78 -16.13
C GLU A 203 -23.16 -26.71 -15.35
N ALA A 204 -21.83 -26.81 -15.32
CA ALA A 204 -20.97 -25.83 -14.66
C ALA A 204 -21.13 -24.42 -15.25
N ILE A 205 -21.17 -24.29 -16.59
CA ILE A 205 -21.41 -23.00 -17.26
C ILE A 205 -22.78 -22.42 -16.88
N VAL A 206 -23.81 -23.26 -16.77
CA VAL A 206 -25.14 -22.81 -16.33
C VAL A 206 -25.11 -22.33 -14.89
N GLU A 207 -24.40 -23.02 -14.00
CA GLU A 207 -24.29 -22.64 -12.59
C GLU A 207 -23.52 -21.32 -12.43
N ILE A 208 -22.37 -21.17 -13.10
CA ILE A 208 -21.58 -19.93 -13.07
C ILE A 208 -22.40 -18.74 -13.55
N ARG A 209 -23.23 -18.91 -14.60
CA ARG A 209 -24.10 -17.84 -15.11
C ARG A 209 -25.16 -17.37 -14.12
N ARG A 210 -25.48 -18.16 -13.08
CA ARG A 210 -26.47 -17.77 -12.06
C ARG A 210 -25.88 -16.89 -10.98
N VAL A 211 -24.58 -17.03 -10.73
CA VAL A 211 -23.86 -16.38 -9.63
C VAL A 211 -22.85 -15.34 -10.11
N VAL A 212 -22.80 -15.07 -11.42
CA VAL A 212 -21.78 -14.17 -12.02
C VAL A 212 -21.84 -12.74 -11.50
N ASP A 213 -23.03 -12.30 -11.06
CA ASP A 213 -23.24 -10.96 -10.51
C ASP A 213 -23.01 -10.92 -8.98
N GLU A 214 -22.72 -12.06 -8.34
CA GLU A 214 -22.49 -12.21 -6.89
C GLU A 214 -21.03 -12.59 -6.55
N VAL A 215 -20.15 -12.66 -7.56
CA VAL A 215 -18.75 -13.06 -7.39
C VAL A 215 -17.82 -12.00 -7.95
N GLU A 216 -16.68 -11.82 -7.29
CA GLU A 216 -15.64 -10.86 -7.67
C GLU A 216 -15.11 -11.16 -9.07
N THR A 217 -14.83 -12.43 -9.35
CA THR A 217 -14.35 -12.81 -10.67
C THR A 217 -14.73 -14.23 -11.08
N VAL A 218 -15.07 -14.38 -12.36
CA VAL A 218 -15.29 -15.68 -13.01
C VAL A 218 -14.09 -16.18 -13.80
N ASN A 219 -12.97 -15.44 -13.80
CA ASN A 219 -11.76 -15.82 -14.52
C ASN A 219 -11.19 -17.17 -14.04
N TYR A 220 -11.34 -17.43 -12.73
CA TYR A 220 -11.03 -18.70 -12.10
C TYR A 220 -12.26 -19.22 -11.37
N VAL A 221 -12.56 -20.50 -11.58
CA VAL A 221 -13.65 -21.20 -10.91
C VAL A 221 -13.06 -22.34 -10.12
N TYR A 222 -13.29 -22.33 -8.82
CA TYR A 222 -12.73 -23.31 -7.90
C TYR A 222 -13.62 -24.54 -7.81
N VAL A 223 -13.00 -25.70 -7.62
CA VAL A 223 -13.70 -26.97 -7.50
C VAL A 223 -13.60 -27.45 -6.06
N THR A 224 -14.73 -27.62 -5.39
CA THR A 224 -14.79 -27.92 -3.94
C THR A 224 -15.61 -29.18 -3.62
N GLU A 225 -15.27 -29.87 -2.52
CA GLU A 225 -16.07 -30.96 -1.96
C GLU A 225 -17.24 -30.45 -1.12
N ALA A 226 -18.12 -31.36 -0.66
CA ALA A 226 -19.37 -31.00 0.06
C ALA A 226 -19.12 -30.33 1.40
N ASP A 227 -17.92 -30.54 1.93
CA ASP A 227 -17.38 -29.97 3.16
C ASP A 227 -16.57 -28.69 2.91
N GLY A 228 -16.55 -28.15 1.68
CA GLY A 228 -15.81 -26.94 1.31
C GLY A 228 -14.33 -27.17 0.96
N ARG A 229 -13.81 -28.40 1.02
CA ARG A 229 -12.39 -28.68 0.75
C ARG A 229 -12.05 -28.37 -0.71
N LEU A 230 -10.97 -27.59 -0.91
CA LEU A 230 -10.48 -27.21 -2.24
C LEU A 230 -9.83 -28.40 -2.96
N LEU A 231 -10.31 -28.73 -4.17
CA LEU A 231 -9.81 -29.84 -4.99
C LEU A 231 -8.99 -29.39 -6.20
N GLY A 232 -9.29 -28.21 -6.75
CA GLY A 232 -8.66 -27.72 -7.96
C GLY A 232 -9.28 -26.44 -8.47
N VAL A 233 -8.80 -25.98 -9.62
CA VAL A 233 -9.25 -24.74 -10.27
C VAL A 233 -9.43 -24.96 -11.78
N LEU A 234 -10.36 -24.21 -12.36
CA LEU A 234 -10.57 -24.10 -13.80
C LEU A 234 -10.49 -22.65 -14.22
N ALA A 235 -9.68 -22.35 -15.24
CA ALA A 235 -9.75 -21.04 -15.88
C ALA A 235 -11.02 -20.97 -16.75
N LEU A 236 -11.63 -19.79 -16.86
CA LEU A 236 -12.79 -19.56 -17.74
C LEU A 236 -12.52 -20.02 -19.18
N ARG A 237 -11.29 -19.80 -19.65
CA ARG A 237 -10.83 -20.27 -20.96
C ARG A 237 -11.00 -21.79 -21.12
N ASP A 238 -10.66 -22.57 -20.10
CA ASP A 238 -10.72 -24.03 -20.15
C ASP A 238 -12.17 -24.53 -20.09
N LEU A 239 -13.04 -23.83 -19.35
CA LEU A 239 -14.49 -24.06 -19.37
C LEU A 239 -15.08 -23.83 -20.77
N LEU A 240 -14.70 -22.73 -21.45
CA LEU A 240 -15.19 -22.41 -22.80
C LEU A 240 -14.66 -23.37 -23.88
N LEU A 241 -13.47 -23.94 -23.70
CA LEU A 241 -12.89 -24.93 -24.61
C LEU A 241 -13.32 -26.37 -24.28
N GLY A 242 -13.96 -26.58 -23.13
CA GLY A 242 -14.44 -27.87 -22.67
C GLY A 242 -15.50 -28.48 -23.59
N ARG A 243 -15.53 -29.81 -23.69
CA ARG A 243 -16.55 -30.51 -24.49
C ARG A 243 -17.83 -30.71 -23.67
N TYR A 244 -18.97 -30.61 -24.34
CA TYR A 244 -20.27 -31.00 -23.76
C TYR A 244 -20.21 -32.40 -23.14
N GLY A 245 -20.75 -32.54 -21.93
CA GLY A 245 -20.76 -33.80 -21.18
C GLY A 245 -19.41 -34.23 -20.60
N GLN A 246 -18.33 -33.46 -20.79
CA GLN A 246 -17.06 -33.71 -20.12
C GLN A 246 -17.18 -33.35 -18.64
N SER A 247 -16.63 -34.18 -17.74
CA SER A 247 -16.68 -33.92 -16.29
C SER A 247 -15.69 -32.84 -15.88
N VAL A 248 -16.12 -31.94 -14.98
CA VAL A 248 -15.30 -30.92 -14.32
C VAL A 248 -14.07 -31.55 -13.65
N ARG A 249 -14.24 -32.67 -12.92
CA ARG A 249 -13.13 -33.38 -12.28
C ARG A 249 -12.03 -33.82 -13.25
N ALA A 250 -12.37 -34.07 -14.51
CA ALA A 250 -11.42 -34.54 -15.51
C ALA A 250 -10.62 -33.41 -16.18
N VAL A 251 -11.11 -32.16 -16.11
CA VAL A 251 -10.45 -30.99 -16.71
C VAL A 251 -9.81 -30.06 -15.69
N MET A 252 -10.23 -30.12 -14.43
CA MET A 252 -9.70 -29.24 -13.38
C MET A 252 -8.20 -29.43 -13.19
N ASN A 253 -7.50 -28.34 -12.90
CA ASN A 253 -6.13 -28.40 -12.44
C ASN A 253 -6.11 -28.63 -10.92
N ALA A 254 -5.72 -29.82 -10.49
CA ALA A 254 -5.56 -30.16 -9.07
C ALA A 254 -4.23 -29.65 -8.47
N ASN A 255 -3.25 -29.28 -9.32
CA ASN A 255 -1.99 -28.71 -8.89
C ASN A 255 -2.09 -27.19 -8.97
N LEU A 256 -2.78 -26.60 -8.01
CA LEU A 256 -2.89 -25.16 -7.83
C LEU A 256 -2.06 -24.66 -6.66
N VAL A 257 -1.60 -23.42 -6.76
CA VAL A 257 -1.08 -22.68 -5.62
C VAL A 257 -2.28 -22.24 -4.79
N ARG A 258 -2.16 -22.36 -3.46
CA ARG A 258 -3.17 -21.90 -2.50
C ARG A 258 -2.47 -21.12 -1.40
N LEU A 259 -3.13 -20.11 -0.90
CA LEU A 259 -2.71 -19.29 0.23
C LEU A 259 -3.40 -19.82 1.49
N HIS A 260 -2.74 -19.71 2.63
CA HIS A 260 -3.37 -19.92 3.93
C HIS A 260 -3.91 -18.60 4.44
N ALA A 261 -5.06 -18.59 5.11
CA ALA A 261 -5.70 -17.35 5.60
C ALA A 261 -4.86 -16.54 6.61
N MET A 262 -3.77 -17.12 7.12
CA MET A 262 -2.83 -16.49 8.06
C MET A 262 -1.46 -16.20 7.42
N ASP A 263 -1.33 -16.41 6.10
CA ASP A 263 -0.13 -16.01 5.37
C ASP A 263 -0.03 -14.49 5.38
N ASP A 264 1.18 -13.98 5.52
CA ASP A 264 1.48 -12.55 5.53
C ASP A 264 1.22 -11.92 4.15
N GLN A 265 0.64 -10.72 4.10
CA GLN A 265 0.28 -10.06 2.84
C GLN A 265 1.50 -9.82 1.94
N GLU A 266 2.68 -9.59 2.51
CA GLU A 266 3.94 -9.45 1.77
C GLU A 266 4.30 -10.75 1.02
N GLU A 267 4.05 -11.92 1.62
CA GLU A 267 4.24 -13.22 0.93
C GLU A 267 3.22 -13.42 -0.18
N VAL A 268 1.96 -13.03 0.04
CA VAL A 268 0.93 -13.06 -1.00
C VAL A 268 1.38 -12.21 -2.20
N ALA A 269 1.81 -10.97 -1.95
CA ALA A 269 2.32 -10.07 -2.98
C ALA A 269 3.52 -10.67 -3.75
N ARG A 270 4.45 -11.33 -3.06
CA ARG A 270 5.56 -12.05 -3.70
C ARG A 270 5.07 -13.15 -4.65
N ILE A 271 4.08 -13.95 -4.25
CA ILE A 271 3.54 -15.04 -5.08
C ILE A 271 2.88 -14.48 -6.36
N PHE A 272 2.07 -13.43 -6.25
CA PHE A 272 1.43 -12.79 -7.39
C PHE A 272 2.44 -12.21 -8.38
N ARG A 273 3.47 -11.51 -7.87
CA ARG A 273 4.56 -10.94 -8.67
C ARG A 273 5.28 -11.99 -9.50
N ASP A 274 5.61 -13.12 -8.88
CA ASP A 274 6.45 -14.15 -9.50
C ASP A 274 5.67 -15.05 -10.47
N GLN A 275 4.39 -15.32 -10.17
CA GLN A 275 3.58 -16.31 -10.89
C GLN A 275 2.51 -15.71 -11.82
N ARG A 276 2.25 -14.40 -11.75
CA ARG A 276 1.29 -13.66 -12.61
C ARG A 276 -0.14 -14.23 -12.61
N TYR A 277 -0.60 -14.68 -11.45
CA TYR A 277 -2.00 -15.05 -11.27
C TYR A 277 -2.89 -13.79 -11.27
N LEU A 278 -4.16 -13.95 -11.66
CA LEU A 278 -5.18 -12.88 -11.54
C LEU A 278 -5.96 -12.99 -10.24
N ALA A 279 -6.06 -14.20 -9.68
CA ALA A 279 -6.60 -14.45 -8.36
C ALA A 279 -6.01 -15.75 -7.80
N LEU A 280 -5.95 -15.87 -6.48
CA LEU A 280 -5.51 -17.07 -5.77
C LEU A 280 -6.51 -17.48 -4.68
N PRO A 281 -6.73 -18.78 -4.47
CA PRO A 281 -7.62 -19.26 -3.41
C PRO A 281 -6.94 -19.17 -2.05
N VAL A 282 -7.71 -18.73 -1.05
CA VAL A 282 -7.34 -18.71 0.36
C VAL A 282 -8.05 -19.85 1.08
N VAL A 283 -7.30 -20.64 1.84
CA VAL A 283 -7.83 -21.77 2.61
C VAL A 283 -7.61 -21.62 4.12
N ASP A 284 -8.50 -22.25 4.89
CA ASP A 284 -8.35 -22.42 6.34
C ASP A 284 -7.41 -23.60 6.70
N ASP A 285 -7.20 -23.83 8.00
CA ASP A 285 -6.40 -24.94 8.55
C ASP A 285 -6.90 -26.34 8.11
N GLN A 286 -8.12 -26.44 7.57
CA GLN A 286 -8.76 -27.68 7.12
C GLN A 286 -8.74 -27.84 5.59
N ASP A 287 -7.97 -27.01 4.87
CA ASP A 287 -7.93 -26.91 3.41
C ASP A 287 -9.31 -26.56 2.79
N ARG A 288 -10.20 -25.89 3.54
CA ARG A 288 -11.47 -25.38 3.01
C ARG A 288 -11.27 -24.03 2.38
N LEU A 289 -11.86 -23.82 1.21
CA LEU A 289 -11.84 -22.53 0.53
C LEU A 289 -12.69 -21.53 1.31
N VAL A 290 -12.06 -20.45 1.78
CA VAL A 290 -12.71 -19.39 2.58
C VAL A 290 -12.78 -18.05 1.86
N GLY A 291 -11.95 -17.86 0.83
CA GLY A 291 -11.92 -16.63 0.05
C GLY A 291 -10.97 -16.71 -1.13
N ILE A 292 -10.83 -15.60 -1.84
CA ILE A 292 -9.82 -15.39 -2.87
C ILE A 292 -9.16 -14.03 -2.69
N VAL A 293 -7.91 -13.93 -3.09
CA VAL A 293 -7.22 -12.63 -3.23
C VAL A 293 -7.12 -12.32 -4.73
N THR A 294 -7.32 -11.07 -5.13
CA THR A 294 -7.18 -10.64 -6.53
C THR A 294 -5.83 -9.96 -6.79
N ALA A 295 -5.49 -9.73 -8.06
CA ALA A 295 -4.22 -9.10 -8.43
C ALA A 295 -4.24 -7.57 -8.25
N ASP A 296 -5.42 -6.97 -8.20
CA ASP A 296 -5.66 -5.56 -7.96
C ASP A 296 -5.50 -5.20 -6.49
N ASP A 297 -6.09 -5.95 -5.55
CA ASP A 297 -5.89 -5.72 -4.10
C ASP A 297 -4.40 -5.86 -3.75
N VAL A 298 -3.73 -6.85 -4.36
CA VAL A 298 -2.30 -7.08 -4.16
C VAL A 298 -1.44 -5.94 -4.71
N ARG A 299 -1.91 -5.20 -5.71
CA ARG A 299 -1.18 -4.00 -6.18
C ARG A 299 -1.09 -2.98 -5.05
N ASP A 300 -2.17 -2.79 -4.32
CA ASP A 300 -2.27 -1.76 -3.30
C ASP A 300 -1.46 -2.18 -2.06
N VAL A 301 -1.47 -3.48 -1.71
CA VAL A 301 -0.54 -4.08 -0.73
C VAL A 301 0.93 -3.82 -1.10
N ILE A 302 1.32 -3.95 -2.37
CA ILE A 302 2.72 -3.68 -2.79
C ILE A 302 3.10 -2.21 -2.54
N GLU A 303 2.17 -1.28 -2.76
CA GLU A 303 2.40 0.14 -2.53
C GLU A 303 2.49 0.47 -1.04
N GLU A 304 1.59 -0.12 -0.23
CA GLU A 304 1.58 0.02 1.23
C GLU A 304 2.87 -0.51 1.86
N GLU A 305 3.26 -1.75 1.55
CA GLU A 305 4.48 -2.39 2.06
C GLU A 305 5.74 -1.61 1.67
N ALA A 306 5.79 -1.10 0.43
CA ALA A 306 6.89 -0.25 -0.02
C ALA A 306 6.93 1.10 0.74
N GLY A 307 5.77 1.65 1.09
CA GLY A 307 5.64 2.84 1.92
C GLY A 307 6.12 2.61 3.35
N GLU A 308 5.63 1.54 3.99
CA GLU A 308 6.04 1.10 5.33
C GLU A 308 7.56 0.92 5.41
N ASP A 309 8.14 0.18 4.47
CA ASP A 309 9.60 -0.04 4.39
C ASP A 309 10.39 1.28 4.35
N ILE A 310 9.92 2.26 3.58
CA ILE A 310 10.56 3.57 3.45
C ILE A 310 10.51 4.33 4.79
N GLU A 311 9.35 4.32 5.45
CA GLU A 311 9.18 5.01 6.73
C GLU A 311 10.01 4.37 7.84
N MET A 312 10.02 3.03 7.89
CA MET A 312 10.81 2.26 8.85
C MET A 312 12.32 2.47 8.65
N LEU A 313 12.79 2.49 7.39
CA LEU A 313 14.18 2.84 7.06
C LEU A 313 14.57 4.24 7.56
N GLY A 314 13.63 5.19 7.53
CA GLY A 314 13.76 6.53 8.09
C GLY A 314 13.80 6.59 9.61
N GLY A 315 13.39 5.52 10.29
CA GLY A 315 13.26 5.47 11.74
C GLY A 315 11.97 6.15 12.23
N SER A 316 10.86 5.91 11.56
CA SER A 316 9.52 6.19 12.05
C SER A 316 8.66 4.93 12.00
N GLN A 317 7.62 4.90 12.82
CA GLN A 317 6.53 3.96 12.61
C GLN A 317 5.69 4.41 11.40
N PRO A 318 5.16 3.47 10.59
CA PRO A 318 4.27 3.77 9.48
C PRO A 318 3.07 4.64 9.88
N LEU A 319 2.67 5.54 8.98
CA LEU A 319 1.40 6.25 9.03
C LEU A 319 0.28 5.37 8.44
N THR A 320 -0.90 5.47 9.02
CA THR A 320 -2.13 4.78 8.58
C THR A 320 -2.98 5.66 7.66
N GLU A 321 -2.57 6.90 7.44
CA GLU A 321 -3.30 7.92 6.67
C GLU A 321 -2.28 8.84 5.97
N PRO A 322 -2.68 9.57 4.92
CA PRO A 322 -1.79 10.50 4.23
C PRO A 322 -1.16 11.55 5.15
N TYR A 323 0.11 11.91 4.89
CA TYR A 323 0.90 12.81 5.75
C TYR A 323 0.24 14.17 6.04
N LEU A 324 -0.48 14.75 5.08
CA LEU A 324 -1.12 16.06 5.26
C LEU A 324 -2.42 15.98 6.07
N ASN A 325 -3.06 14.82 6.09
CA ASN A 325 -4.31 14.55 6.80
C ASN A 325 -4.01 14.08 8.23
N SER A 326 -2.87 13.40 8.42
CA SER A 326 -2.31 13.04 9.72
C SER A 326 -2.23 14.21 10.70
N PRO A 327 -2.93 14.15 11.85
CA PRO A 327 -2.79 15.15 12.91
C PRO A 327 -1.34 15.24 13.40
N VAL A 328 -0.90 16.46 13.75
CA VAL A 328 0.47 16.72 14.26
C VAL A 328 0.83 15.81 15.45
N LEU A 329 -0.16 15.50 16.31
CA LEU A 329 0.05 14.63 17.46
C LEU A 329 0.25 13.16 17.06
N THR A 330 -0.38 12.69 16.00
CA THR A 330 -0.19 11.35 15.42
C THR A 330 1.24 11.21 14.91
N ILE A 331 1.69 12.13 14.06
CA ILE A 331 3.07 12.15 13.53
C ILE A 331 4.10 12.24 14.67
N PHE A 332 3.84 13.08 15.68
CA PHE A 332 4.70 13.18 16.86
C PHE A 332 4.84 11.84 17.59
N ARG A 333 3.73 11.12 17.84
CA ARG A 333 3.73 9.82 18.52
C ARG A 333 4.50 8.76 17.74
N ARG A 334 4.28 8.69 16.42
CA ARG A 334 4.95 7.75 15.50
C ARG A 334 6.47 7.96 15.42
N ARG A 335 6.96 9.18 15.72
CA ARG A 335 8.40 9.51 15.70
C ARG A 335 9.07 9.53 17.08
N ILE A 336 8.39 10.00 18.13
CA ILE A 336 9.02 10.27 19.42
C ILE A 336 9.56 9.01 20.10
N VAL A 337 8.87 7.87 19.96
CA VAL A 337 9.32 6.59 20.54
C VAL A 337 10.66 6.18 19.92
N TRP A 338 10.77 6.23 18.59
CA TRP A 338 11.99 5.88 17.89
C TRP A 338 13.11 6.88 18.15
N LEU A 339 12.82 8.19 18.08
CA LEU A 339 13.79 9.24 18.39
C LEU A 339 14.32 9.16 19.83
N ALA A 340 13.47 8.82 20.80
CA ALA A 340 13.89 8.62 22.18
C ALA A 340 14.82 7.41 22.31
N LEU A 341 14.52 6.30 21.62
CA LEU A 341 15.40 5.13 21.57
C LEU A 341 16.76 5.47 20.94
N LEU A 342 16.75 6.17 19.80
CA LEU A 342 17.97 6.63 19.13
C LEU A 342 18.77 7.59 20.01
N LEU A 343 18.12 8.48 20.77
CA LEU A 343 18.80 9.38 21.70
C LEU A 343 19.53 8.61 22.80
N VAL A 344 18.91 7.56 23.35
CA VAL A 344 19.55 6.68 24.33
C VAL A 344 20.74 5.96 23.69
N ALA A 345 20.59 5.46 22.46
CA ALA A 345 21.70 4.85 21.73
C ALA A 345 22.82 5.87 21.48
N GLN A 346 22.51 7.14 21.16
CA GLN A 346 23.51 8.20 20.94
C GLN A 346 24.27 8.60 22.21
N ALA A 347 23.68 8.41 23.40
CA ALA A 347 24.38 8.62 24.67
C ALA A 347 25.61 7.69 24.83
N TYR A 348 25.63 6.54 24.14
CA TYR A 348 26.80 5.68 24.04
C TYR A 348 28.00 6.42 23.42
N THR A 349 27.78 7.18 22.34
CA THR A 349 28.82 7.95 21.65
C THR A 349 29.44 9.02 22.56
N ALA A 350 28.63 9.66 23.41
CA ALA A 350 29.13 10.60 24.42
C ALA A 350 30.00 9.90 25.48
N SER A 351 29.64 8.68 25.87
CA SER A 351 30.43 7.86 26.81
C SER A 351 31.78 7.46 26.22
N VAL A 352 31.81 7.09 24.94
CA VAL A 352 33.06 6.83 24.18
C VAL A 352 33.93 8.09 24.18
N LEU A 353 33.36 9.25 23.84
CA LEU A 353 34.12 10.51 23.80
C LEU A 353 34.72 10.88 25.17
N SER A 354 33.96 10.66 26.24
CA SER A 354 34.42 10.89 27.61
C SER A 354 35.60 9.99 27.98
N HIS A 355 35.57 8.72 27.56
CA HIS A 355 36.67 7.77 27.76
C HIS A 355 37.98 8.25 27.10
N PHE A 356 37.91 8.88 25.92
CA PHE A 356 39.06 9.40 25.17
C PHE A 356 39.34 10.91 25.41
N SER A 357 38.86 11.45 26.54
CA SER A 357 39.02 12.87 26.86
C SER A 357 40.50 13.27 27.07
N GLY A 358 41.36 12.35 27.50
CA GLY A 358 42.80 12.59 27.66
C GLY A 358 43.49 12.86 26.33
N GLU A 359 43.17 12.07 25.30
CA GLU A 359 43.70 12.21 23.95
C GLU A 359 43.26 13.52 23.30
N LEU A 360 41.99 13.92 23.53
CA LEU A 360 41.48 15.22 23.08
C LEU A 360 42.17 16.40 23.74
N GLN A 361 42.50 16.31 25.03
CA GLN A 361 43.25 17.34 25.73
C GLN A 361 44.70 17.43 25.22
N ALA A 362 45.31 16.28 24.90
CA ALA A 362 46.65 16.24 24.33
C ALA A 362 46.70 16.82 22.91
N VAL A 363 45.70 16.54 22.08
CA VAL A 363 45.62 17.02 20.70
C VAL A 363 44.21 17.50 20.37
N VAL A 364 43.95 18.78 20.69
CA VAL A 364 42.67 19.45 20.47
C VAL A 364 42.20 19.37 19.01
N ALA A 365 43.15 19.38 18.07
CA ALA A 365 42.86 19.27 16.64
C ALA A 365 42.11 17.99 16.26
N LEU A 366 42.23 16.90 17.05
CA LEU A 366 41.49 15.67 16.80
C LEU A 366 39.97 15.89 16.86
N GLY A 367 39.51 16.79 17.72
CA GLY A 367 38.09 17.12 17.88
C GLY A 367 37.47 17.73 16.62
N PHE A 368 38.25 18.45 15.81
CA PHE A 368 37.75 19.11 14.60
C PHE A 368 37.35 18.13 13.49
N PHE A 369 37.88 16.91 13.52
CA PHE A 369 37.60 15.88 12.50
C PHE A 369 36.51 14.91 12.91
N ILE A 370 36.06 14.93 14.17
CA ILE A 370 35.02 14.03 14.67
C ILE A 370 33.74 14.09 13.82
N PRO A 371 33.13 15.27 13.55
CA PRO A 371 31.89 15.32 12.77
C PRO A 371 32.07 14.77 11.35
N MET A 372 33.23 14.99 10.73
CA MET A 372 33.52 14.52 9.38
C MET A 372 33.69 13.00 9.32
N LEU A 373 34.39 12.40 10.29
CA LEU A 373 34.62 10.96 10.34
C LEU A 373 33.34 10.19 10.65
N ILE A 374 32.61 10.63 11.69
CA ILE A 374 31.33 10.08 12.10
C ILE A 374 30.30 10.19 10.97
N GLY A 375 30.11 11.41 10.43
CA GLY A 375 29.16 11.63 9.34
C GLY A 375 29.47 10.82 8.08
N THR A 376 30.75 10.58 7.77
CA THR A 376 31.14 9.72 6.65
C THR A 376 30.77 8.25 6.90
N GLY A 377 31.02 7.75 8.12
CA GLY A 377 30.61 6.41 8.53
C GLY A 377 29.09 6.22 8.43
N GLY A 378 28.32 7.16 8.98
CA GLY A 378 26.85 7.15 8.91
C GLY A 378 26.31 7.18 7.48
N ASN A 379 26.88 8.00 6.60
CA ASN A 379 26.47 8.08 5.19
C ASN A 379 26.73 6.76 4.44
N VAL A 380 27.89 6.14 4.65
CA VAL A 380 28.21 4.84 4.03
C VAL A 380 27.27 3.77 4.58
N GLY A 381 27.10 3.70 5.90
CA GLY A 381 26.20 2.74 6.53
C GLY A 381 24.77 2.86 6.03
N SER A 382 24.26 4.09 5.91
CA SER A 382 22.92 4.38 5.36
C SER A 382 22.77 3.93 3.90
N GLN A 383 23.77 4.16 3.05
CA GLN A 383 23.71 3.71 1.65
C GLN A 383 23.71 2.18 1.53
N THR A 384 24.55 1.51 2.33
CA THR A 384 24.64 0.05 2.33
C THR A 384 23.35 -0.58 2.87
N VAL A 385 22.78 -0.07 3.98
CA VAL A 385 21.55 -0.63 4.55
C VAL A 385 20.35 -0.43 3.62
N THR A 386 20.15 0.75 3.04
CA THR A 386 19.04 1.00 2.11
C THR A 386 19.10 0.08 0.89
N THR A 387 20.30 -0.14 0.35
CA THR A 387 20.46 -1.02 -0.82
C THR A 387 20.19 -2.48 -0.46
N LEU A 388 20.65 -2.94 0.72
CA LEU A 388 20.49 -4.32 1.15
C LEU A 388 19.08 -4.64 1.63
N VAL A 389 18.42 -3.76 2.39
CA VAL A 389 17.02 -3.93 2.81
C VAL A 389 16.13 -4.06 1.58
N ARG A 390 16.26 -3.15 0.61
CA ARG A 390 15.55 -3.25 -0.67
C ARG A 390 15.84 -4.56 -1.41
N SER A 391 17.11 -4.99 -1.45
CA SER A 391 17.47 -6.25 -2.11
C SER A 391 16.92 -7.48 -1.38
N MET A 392 16.63 -7.37 -0.08
CA MET A 392 15.99 -8.44 0.69
C MET A 392 14.48 -8.47 0.48
N GLY A 393 13.80 -7.32 0.40
CA GLY A 393 12.35 -7.27 0.06
C GLY A 393 12.06 -7.73 -1.39
N LEU A 394 13.00 -7.51 -2.30
CA LEU A 394 12.96 -8.12 -3.64
C LEU A 394 13.30 -9.62 -3.66
N ASP A 395 13.64 -10.20 -2.52
CA ASP A 395 14.11 -11.58 -2.33
C ASP A 395 15.38 -11.94 -3.16
N ASP A 396 16.18 -10.95 -3.54
CA ASP A 396 17.45 -11.15 -4.25
C ASP A 396 18.58 -11.61 -3.31
N VAL A 397 18.47 -11.33 -2.01
CA VAL A 397 19.53 -11.56 -1.01
C VAL A 397 19.00 -12.34 0.18
N HIS A 398 19.64 -13.49 0.42
CA HIS A 398 19.29 -14.40 1.51
C HIS A 398 20.40 -14.49 2.56
N TRP A 399 20.08 -15.04 3.74
CA TRP A 399 21.07 -15.34 4.79
C TRP A 399 22.26 -16.18 4.27
N ASN A 400 22.00 -17.11 3.36
CA ASN A 400 23.03 -17.98 2.78
C ASN A 400 24.06 -17.22 1.93
N ASP A 401 23.72 -16.01 1.48
CA ASP A 401 24.61 -15.12 0.73
C ASP A 401 25.46 -14.21 1.63
N LEU A 402 25.33 -14.27 2.96
CA LEU A 402 26.01 -13.36 3.90
C LEU A 402 27.50 -13.19 3.61
N LEU A 403 28.26 -14.29 3.46
CA LEU A 403 29.70 -14.21 3.20
C LEU A 403 30.00 -13.56 1.84
N ARG A 404 29.15 -13.80 0.83
CA ARG A 404 29.27 -13.21 -0.51
C ARG A 404 28.98 -11.71 -0.46
N VAL A 405 27.95 -11.30 0.30
CA VAL A 405 27.58 -9.91 0.54
C VAL A 405 28.71 -9.18 1.27
N LEU A 406 29.18 -9.70 2.40
CA LEU A 406 30.28 -9.08 3.17
C LEU A 406 31.56 -8.95 2.35
N TRP A 407 31.89 -9.94 1.52
CA TRP A 407 33.06 -9.86 0.64
C TRP A 407 32.90 -8.87 -0.52
N LYS A 408 31.68 -8.72 -1.05
CA LYS A 408 31.37 -7.67 -2.03
C LYS A 408 31.51 -6.30 -1.38
N GLU A 409 30.93 -6.13 -0.20
CA GLU A 409 30.90 -4.86 0.51
C GLU A 409 32.28 -4.43 1.00
N PHE A 410 33.11 -5.35 1.50
CA PHE A 410 34.50 -5.07 1.85
C PHE A 410 35.28 -4.46 0.68
N ARG A 411 35.11 -4.99 -0.54
CA ARG A 411 35.81 -4.49 -1.73
C ARG A 411 35.30 -3.11 -2.15
N VAL A 412 33.99 -2.89 -2.10
CA VAL A 412 33.38 -1.58 -2.38
C VAL A 412 33.87 -0.55 -1.36
N ALA A 413 33.78 -0.88 -0.07
CA ALA A 413 34.20 -0.01 1.02
C ALA A 413 35.71 0.27 1.02
N LEU A 414 36.56 -0.67 0.58
CA LEU A 414 37.99 -0.42 0.42
C LEU A 414 38.27 0.63 -0.66
N LEU A 415 37.56 0.57 -1.80
CA LEU A 415 37.71 1.54 -2.89
C LEU A 415 37.20 2.92 -2.46
N LEU A 416 36.01 2.99 -1.85
CA LEU A 416 35.45 4.23 -1.32
C LEU A 416 36.33 4.81 -0.21
N GLY A 417 36.77 3.97 0.72
CA GLY A 417 37.63 4.33 1.85
C GLY A 417 38.96 4.91 1.39
N ALA A 418 39.58 4.37 0.33
CA ALA A 418 40.81 4.91 -0.23
C ALA A 418 40.63 6.34 -0.79
N VAL A 419 39.54 6.59 -1.53
CA VAL A 419 39.24 7.92 -2.09
C VAL A 419 38.94 8.92 -0.97
N LEU A 420 38.10 8.53 -0.01
CA LEU A 420 37.71 9.39 1.11
C LEU A 420 38.88 9.65 2.06
N ALA A 421 39.78 8.68 2.26
CA ALA A 421 41.00 8.87 3.04
C ALA A 421 41.91 9.96 2.46
N VAL A 422 42.11 9.96 1.13
CA VAL A 422 42.91 10.98 0.45
C VAL A 422 42.26 12.36 0.58
N ALA A 423 40.94 12.45 0.41
CA ALA A 423 40.20 13.70 0.56
C ALA A 423 40.28 14.25 2.00
N MET A 424 40.11 13.38 3.01
CA MET A 424 40.18 13.74 4.43
C MET A 424 41.60 14.13 4.84
N PHE A 425 42.62 13.44 4.34
CA PHE A 425 44.02 13.81 4.55
C PHE A 425 44.32 15.20 3.97
N ALA A 426 43.92 15.45 2.71
CA ALA A 426 44.11 16.76 2.08
C ALA A 426 43.37 17.87 2.84
N ARG A 427 42.13 17.60 3.30
CA ARG A 427 41.35 18.54 4.11
C ARG A 427 42.05 18.87 5.43
N ALA A 428 42.67 17.88 6.07
CA ALA A 428 43.43 18.05 7.30
C ALA A 428 44.68 18.92 7.09
N GLU A 429 45.46 18.66 6.04
CA GLU A 429 46.61 19.49 5.66
C GLU A 429 46.18 20.96 5.40
N MET A 430 45.04 21.18 4.74
CA MET A 430 44.50 22.53 4.52
C MET A 430 44.11 23.26 5.81
N LEU A 431 43.78 22.54 6.89
CA LEU A 431 43.53 23.12 8.22
C LEU A 431 44.83 23.49 8.96
N GLY A 432 45.99 23.16 8.41
CA GLY A 432 47.29 23.44 9.01
C GLY A 432 47.59 22.57 10.23
N VAL A 433 46.97 21.39 10.34
CA VAL A 433 47.29 20.43 11.40
C VAL A 433 48.61 19.72 11.12
N THR A 434 49.15 19.02 12.11
CA THR A 434 50.42 18.30 11.91
C THR A 434 50.24 17.13 10.94
N PRO A 435 51.26 16.76 10.15
CA PRO A 435 51.15 15.66 9.19
C PRO A 435 50.76 14.32 9.82
N ASN A 436 51.18 14.09 11.08
CA ASN A 436 50.78 12.88 11.82
C ASN A 436 49.28 12.88 12.13
N VAL A 437 48.68 14.04 12.47
CA VAL A 437 47.23 14.16 12.68
C VAL A 437 46.49 13.99 11.36
N ALA A 438 46.99 14.59 10.26
CA ALA A 438 46.41 14.40 8.94
C ALA A 438 46.42 12.92 8.52
N LEU A 439 47.51 12.19 8.79
CA LEU A 439 47.62 10.76 8.55
C LEU A 439 46.62 9.93 9.38
N VAL A 440 46.48 10.25 10.67
CA VAL A 440 45.48 9.62 11.55
C VAL A 440 44.09 9.80 10.97
N VAL A 441 43.73 11.01 10.55
CA VAL A 441 42.42 11.34 9.99
C VAL A 441 42.16 10.56 8.70
N GLY A 442 43.11 10.58 7.75
CA GLY A 442 42.96 9.85 6.48
C GLY A 442 42.83 8.34 6.67
N LEU A 443 43.70 7.72 7.47
CA LEU A 443 43.64 6.28 7.74
C LEU A 443 42.37 5.90 8.50
N SER A 444 41.96 6.70 9.48
CA SER A 444 40.72 6.45 10.23
C SER A 444 39.51 6.51 9.33
N ALA A 445 39.43 7.47 8.39
CA ALA A 445 38.36 7.52 7.41
C ALA A 445 38.25 6.21 6.61
N CYS A 446 39.38 5.65 6.15
CA CYS A 446 39.38 4.37 5.45
C CYS A 446 38.81 3.23 6.31
N PHE A 447 39.30 3.09 7.55
CA PHE A 447 38.85 2.03 8.45
C PHE A 447 37.39 2.19 8.86
N ILE A 448 36.93 3.42 9.12
CA ILE A 448 35.53 3.72 9.45
C ILE A 448 34.62 3.38 8.28
N VAL A 449 34.99 3.71 7.04
CA VAL A 449 34.21 3.35 5.84
C VAL A 449 34.08 1.84 5.69
N ILE A 450 35.19 1.09 5.85
CA ILE A 450 35.17 -0.37 5.79
C ILE A 450 34.29 -0.95 6.89
N TRP A 451 34.46 -0.47 8.12
CA TRP A 451 33.67 -0.93 9.26
C TRP A 451 32.18 -0.63 9.10
N ALA A 452 31.83 0.58 8.66
CA ALA A 452 30.46 1.01 8.43
C ALA A 452 29.75 0.13 7.40
N GLY A 453 30.37 -0.10 6.24
CA GLY A 453 29.82 -0.99 5.21
C GLY A 453 29.62 -2.42 5.72
N LEU A 454 30.58 -2.96 6.46
CA LEU A 454 30.46 -4.33 7.01
C LEU A 454 29.36 -4.46 8.07
N VAL A 455 29.24 -3.49 8.99
CA VAL A 455 28.18 -3.48 10.01
C VAL A 455 26.81 -3.32 9.36
N ALA A 456 26.67 -2.37 8.44
CA ALA A 456 25.42 -2.13 7.71
C ALA A 456 25.02 -3.31 6.83
N ALA A 457 25.98 -4.08 6.31
CA ALA A 457 25.68 -5.30 5.57
C ALA A 457 25.35 -6.50 6.46
N PHE A 458 25.94 -6.59 7.64
CA PHE A 458 25.71 -7.72 8.54
C PHE A 458 24.36 -7.64 9.26
N LEU A 459 24.03 -6.47 9.82
CA LEU A 459 22.93 -6.34 10.78
C LEU A 459 21.54 -6.71 10.21
N PRO A 460 21.15 -6.27 9.00
CA PRO A 460 19.84 -6.59 8.43
C PRO A 460 19.68 -8.09 8.14
N LEU A 461 20.72 -8.73 7.58
CA LEU A 461 20.72 -10.19 7.36
C LEU A 461 20.64 -10.97 8.69
N ALA A 462 21.30 -10.47 9.73
CA ALA A 462 21.25 -11.09 11.06
C ALA A 462 19.84 -11.01 11.68
N LEU A 463 19.12 -9.89 11.49
CA LEU A 463 17.73 -9.77 11.94
C LEU A 463 16.79 -10.71 11.20
N ARG A 464 16.88 -10.79 9.86
CA ARG A 464 16.08 -11.74 9.05
C ARG A 464 16.24 -13.17 9.55
N ARG A 465 17.46 -13.57 9.93
CA ARG A 465 17.74 -14.92 10.43
C ARG A 465 17.04 -15.25 11.75
N ILE A 466 16.75 -14.26 12.59
CA ILE A 466 16.04 -14.45 13.86
C ILE A 466 14.54 -14.15 13.76
N GLY A 467 14.03 -13.86 12.55
CA GLY A 467 12.60 -13.61 12.30
C GLY A 467 12.16 -12.20 12.68
N ILE A 468 13.09 -11.23 12.72
CA ILE A 468 12.76 -9.81 12.88
C ILE A 468 12.87 -9.17 11.50
N ASP A 469 11.87 -8.36 11.15
CA ASP A 469 11.87 -7.59 9.91
C ASP A 469 13.16 -6.73 9.82
N PRO A 470 13.94 -6.87 8.72
CA PRO A 470 15.13 -6.07 8.49
C PRO A 470 14.89 -4.57 8.33
N ALA A 471 13.71 -4.09 7.93
CA ALA A 471 13.43 -2.66 7.76
C ALA A 471 13.47 -1.90 9.11
N VAL A 472 13.26 -2.60 10.22
CA VAL A 472 13.49 -2.11 11.60
C VAL A 472 14.93 -1.61 11.81
N VAL A 473 15.90 -2.10 11.03
CA VAL A 473 17.27 -1.57 11.01
C VAL A 473 17.31 -0.23 10.28
N SER A 474 16.80 0.80 10.95
CA SER A 474 16.75 2.12 10.37
C SER A 474 18.15 2.68 10.09
N ALA A 475 18.28 3.50 9.04
CA ALA A 475 19.52 4.19 8.71
C ALA A 475 20.09 5.01 9.89
N PRO A 476 19.26 5.72 10.69
CA PRO A 476 19.71 6.36 11.93
C PRO A 476 20.29 5.42 13.00
N LEU A 477 19.75 4.20 13.14
CA LEU A 477 20.25 3.22 14.11
C LEU A 477 21.65 2.73 13.72
N ILE A 478 21.85 2.40 12.43
CA ILE A 478 23.15 2.04 11.88
C ILE A 478 24.16 3.17 12.09
N THR A 479 23.76 4.40 11.77
CA THR A 479 24.60 5.58 11.98
C THR A 479 25.07 5.67 13.43
N THR A 480 24.15 5.58 14.39
CA THR A 480 24.49 5.67 15.82
C THR A 480 25.47 4.58 16.28
N LEU A 481 25.32 3.34 15.80
CA LEU A 481 26.25 2.25 16.10
C LEU A 481 27.64 2.49 15.48
N VAL A 482 27.67 2.95 14.23
CA VAL A 482 28.90 3.29 13.51
C VAL A 482 29.60 4.51 14.13
N ASP A 483 28.86 5.47 14.68
CA ASP A 483 29.42 6.65 15.34
C ASP A 483 30.27 6.26 16.55
N GLY A 484 29.69 5.47 17.47
CA GLY A 484 30.39 5.04 18.68
C GLY A 484 31.59 4.14 18.36
N THR A 485 31.41 3.16 17.48
CA THR A 485 32.49 2.25 17.08
C THR A 485 33.57 2.91 16.21
N GLY A 486 33.17 3.85 15.36
CA GLY A 486 34.07 4.66 14.54
C GLY A 486 34.94 5.61 15.36
N LEU A 487 34.39 6.21 16.42
CA LEU A 487 35.20 6.97 17.36
C LEU A 487 36.24 6.13 18.08
N ILE A 488 35.88 4.91 18.49
CA ILE A 488 36.87 3.97 19.07
C ILE A 488 37.99 3.72 18.07
N LEU A 489 37.68 3.42 16.80
CA LEU A 489 38.70 3.22 15.76
C LEU A 489 39.59 4.45 15.57
N TYR A 490 38.99 5.64 15.52
CA TYR A 490 39.70 6.90 15.33
C TYR A 490 40.68 7.18 16.47
N PHE A 491 40.21 7.13 17.72
CA PHE A 491 41.06 7.45 18.87
C PHE A 491 42.09 6.37 19.14
N GLU A 492 41.80 5.09 18.90
CA GLU A 492 42.80 4.02 18.99
C GLU A 492 43.94 4.21 17.97
N LEU A 493 43.60 4.65 16.77
CA LEU A 493 44.62 4.96 15.76
C LEU A 493 45.42 6.20 16.15
N ALA A 494 44.76 7.23 16.68
CA ALA A 494 45.41 8.43 17.20
C ALA A 494 46.40 8.09 18.32
N ARG A 495 45.98 7.26 19.30
CA ARG A 495 46.85 6.76 20.38
C ARG A 495 48.13 6.14 19.85
N ARG A 496 48.00 5.22 18.88
CA ARG A 496 49.14 4.47 18.34
C ARG A 496 50.07 5.33 17.49
N ILE A 497 49.54 6.18 16.62
CA ILE A 497 50.36 6.97 15.69
C ILE A 497 50.98 8.19 16.38
N LEU A 498 50.23 8.84 17.26
CA LEU A 498 50.70 10.03 18.00
C LEU A 498 51.44 9.66 19.29
N SER A 499 51.53 8.36 19.61
CA SER A 499 52.11 7.85 20.87
C SER A 499 51.48 8.50 22.10
N LEU A 500 50.15 8.67 22.06
CA LEU A 500 49.36 9.15 23.19
C LEU A 500 48.98 7.92 24.01
N GLY A 501 49.63 7.74 25.16
CA GLY A 501 49.47 6.60 26.05
C GLY A 501 50.08 6.87 27.40
#